data_AF-A0A7C3IY47-F1
#
_entry.id   AF-A0A7C3IY47-F1
#
_cell.length_a   1.000
_cell.length_b   1.000
_cell.length_c   1.000
_cell.angle_alpha   90.00
_cell.angle_beta   90.00
_cell.angle_gamma   90.00
#
_symmetry.space_group_name_H-M   'P 1'
#
loop_
_entity.id
_entity.type
_entity.pdbx_description
1 polymer ?
#
loop_
_entity_poly.entity_id
_entity_poly.type
_entity_poly.pdbx_seq_one_letter_code
_entity_poly.pdbx_strand_id
1 'polypeptide(L)'
;MGKAVFLMSGGIDSPVAAYLGITKGWEPLFLYFDNAPFAGEDSKKRALMTINRVIAVTGVKGRIAIAPHGKDLEEITRLCRRNMYCLLCKRMMYRKAERLAQDHGCDAIVTGEILGEQASQTMRNLVVDSSVVKMPIIRPIIGYNKLEVEAIARRIGTFTISQMRAKPCSASAIKARTRSNEEEVRGEEAKIDPEGLIQRSMKDLKVYNS
;
A
#
# COMPACT_ATOMS: atom_id res chain seq x y z
N MET A 1 2.87 -22.26 7.04
CA MET A 1 2.57 -20.82 7.21
C MET A 1 3.52 -20.07 6.30
N GLY A 2 3.02 -19.07 5.55
CA GLY A 2 3.75 -18.44 4.44
C GLY A 2 4.27 -17.04 4.76
N LYS A 3 5.06 -16.51 3.84
CA LYS A 3 5.65 -15.16 3.93
C LYS A 3 4.87 -14.20 3.04
N ALA A 4 4.65 -12.98 3.47
CA ALA A 4 3.88 -12.00 2.70
C ALA A 4 4.51 -10.62 2.71
N VAL A 5 4.29 -9.87 1.62
CA VAL A 5 4.62 -8.46 1.55
C VAL A 5 3.48 -7.65 2.17
N PHE A 6 3.75 -6.97 3.27
CA PHE A 6 2.78 -6.13 3.96
C PHE A 6 2.90 -4.69 3.47
N LEU A 7 1.87 -4.18 2.80
CA LEU A 7 1.84 -2.78 2.36
C LEU A 7 1.54 -1.87 3.54
N MET A 8 2.56 -1.11 3.93
CA MET A 8 2.53 -0.24 5.09
C MET A 8 2.39 1.21 4.67
N SER A 9 1.58 1.94 5.41
CA SER A 9 1.40 3.38 5.27
C SER A 9 1.44 4.06 6.63
N GLY A 10 1.48 5.38 6.67
CA GLY A 10 1.35 6.13 7.93
C GLY A 10 -0.07 6.14 8.51
N GLY A 11 -1.05 5.53 7.83
CA GLY A 11 -2.47 5.53 8.23
C GLY A 11 -2.81 4.55 9.36
N ILE A 12 -4.09 4.49 9.71
CA ILE A 12 -4.61 3.62 10.79
C ILE A 12 -4.73 2.16 10.30
N ASP A 13 -5.09 1.97 9.03
CA ASP A 13 -5.65 0.70 8.57
C ASP A 13 -4.56 -0.35 8.28
N SER A 14 -3.45 0.04 7.63
CA SER A 14 -2.34 -0.84 7.29
C SER A 14 -1.63 -1.51 8.48
N PRO A 15 -1.34 -0.83 9.62
CA PRO A 15 -0.80 -1.54 10.79
C PRO A 15 -1.76 -2.53 11.41
N VAL A 16 -3.07 -2.27 11.38
CA VAL A 16 -4.06 -3.21 11.92
C VAL A 16 -4.09 -4.47 11.06
N ALA A 17 -4.12 -4.33 9.74
CA ALA A 17 -4.01 -5.47 8.83
C ALA A 17 -2.71 -6.25 9.02
N ALA A 18 -1.58 -5.57 9.21
CA ALA A 18 -0.30 -6.20 9.48
C ALA A 18 -0.31 -6.99 10.79
N TYR A 19 -0.77 -6.37 11.88
CA TYR A 19 -0.92 -7.02 13.18
C TYR A 19 -1.80 -8.28 13.10
N LEU A 20 -2.95 -8.19 12.43
CA LEU A 20 -3.85 -9.34 12.25
C LEU A 20 -3.21 -10.47 11.44
N GLY A 21 -2.48 -10.15 10.37
CA GLY A 21 -1.77 -11.14 9.58
C GLY A 21 -0.63 -11.84 10.35
N ILE A 22 0.19 -11.05 11.05
CA ILE A 22 1.32 -11.56 11.83
C ILE A 22 0.84 -12.45 13.00
N THR A 23 -0.24 -12.07 13.68
CA THR A 23 -0.84 -12.89 14.76
C THR A 23 -1.44 -14.21 14.26
N LYS A 24 -1.69 -14.34 12.95
CA LYS A 24 -2.04 -15.61 12.29
C LYS A 24 -0.83 -16.42 11.81
N GLY A 25 0.39 -15.94 12.09
CA GLY A 25 1.65 -16.63 11.77
C GLY A 25 2.22 -16.31 10.39
N TRP A 26 1.76 -15.25 9.71
CA TRP A 26 2.34 -14.84 8.43
C TRP A 26 3.63 -14.04 8.65
N GLU A 27 4.73 -14.48 8.03
CA GLU A 27 6.02 -13.81 8.16
C GLU A 27 6.04 -12.51 7.34
N PRO A 28 6.39 -11.36 7.94
CA PRO A 28 6.32 -10.07 7.25
C PRO A 28 7.60 -9.67 6.52
N LEU A 29 7.44 -9.31 5.24
CA LEU A 29 8.27 -8.33 4.56
C LEU A 29 7.47 -7.02 4.47
N PHE A 30 7.78 -6.04 5.33
CA PHE A 30 7.11 -4.75 5.30
C PHE A 30 7.55 -3.94 4.09
N LEU A 31 6.62 -3.33 3.35
CA LEU A 31 6.90 -2.47 2.21
C LEU A 31 6.22 -1.11 2.37
N TYR A 32 7.02 -0.05 2.37
CA TYR A 32 6.56 1.33 2.31
C TYR A 32 6.89 1.95 0.93
N PHE A 33 5.92 2.62 0.33
CA PHE A 33 6.12 3.39 -0.91
C PHE A 33 6.45 4.85 -0.58
N ASP A 34 7.65 5.28 -0.93
CA ASP A 34 8.11 6.65 -0.76
C ASP A 34 7.59 7.53 -1.91
N ASN A 35 6.57 8.33 -1.59
CA ASN A 35 5.85 9.17 -2.55
C ASN A 35 6.49 10.57 -2.71
N ALA A 36 7.68 10.83 -2.18
CA ALA A 36 8.34 12.12 -2.40
C ALA A 36 8.48 12.45 -3.91
N PRO A 37 8.21 13.68 -4.36
CA PRO A 37 7.88 14.89 -3.57
C PRO A 37 6.37 15.10 -3.30
N PHE A 38 5.51 14.17 -3.70
CA PHE A 38 4.05 14.27 -3.54
C PHE A 38 3.59 14.08 -2.09
N ALA A 39 4.39 13.41 -1.27
CA ALA A 39 4.25 13.35 0.18
C ALA A 39 5.52 13.87 0.87
N GLY A 40 5.38 14.41 2.08
CA GLY A 40 6.51 14.89 2.88
C GLY A 40 7.18 13.78 3.71
N GLU A 41 8.39 14.05 4.20
CA GLU A 41 9.18 13.13 5.05
C GLU A 41 8.42 12.65 6.29
N ASP A 42 7.51 13.47 6.84
CA ASP A 42 6.63 13.08 7.94
C ASP A 42 5.79 11.84 7.64
N SER A 43 5.40 11.63 6.37
CA SER A 43 4.63 10.45 5.95
C SER A 43 5.46 9.18 6.08
N LYS A 44 6.74 9.26 5.68
CA LYS A 44 7.70 8.17 5.79
C LYS A 44 8.04 7.90 7.24
N LYS A 45 8.30 8.94 8.03
CA LYS A 45 8.52 8.83 9.48
C LYS A 45 7.35 8.10 10.16
N ARG A 46 6.10 8.50 9.88
CA ARG A 46 4.91 7.82 10.41
C ARG A 46 4.82 6.36 10.02
N ALA A 47 5.08 6.03 8.75
CA ALA A 47 5.05 4.65 8.29
C ALA A 47 6.09 3.79 9.00
N LEU A 48 7.32 4.28 9.14
CA LEU A 48 8.39 3.57 9.85
C LEU A 48 8.10 3.42 11.35
N MET A 49 7.60 4.47 12.00
CA MET A 49 7.16 4.39 13.40
C MET A 49 6.05 3.35 13.59
N THR A 50 5.12 3.29 12.64
CA THR A 50 4.01 2.34 12.63
C THR A 50 4.50 0.89 12.45
N ILE A 51 5.43 0.66 11.52
CA ILE A 51 6.09 -0.64 11.33
C ILE A 51 6.81 -1.08 12.60
N ASN A 52 7.64 -0.20 13.18
CA ASN A 52 8.38 -0.48 14.41
C ASN A 52 7.44 -0.80 15.59
N ARG A 53 6.30 -0.11 15.66
CA ARG A 53 5.29 -0.39 16.69
C ARG A 53 4.64 -1.77 16.50
N VAL A 54 4.32 -2.15 15.26
CA VAL A 54 3.81 -3.49 14.92
C VAL A 54 4.84 -4.56 15.27
N ILE A 55 6.11 -4.36 14.95
CA ILE A 55 7.21 -5.27 15.34
C ILE A 55 7.27 -5.41 16.87
N ALA A 56 7.29 -4.29 17.60
CA ALA A 56 7.41 -4.30 19.05
C ALA A 56 6.24 -5.03 19.75
N VAL A 57 5.00 -4.87 19.27
CA VAL A 57 3.82 -5.49 19.89
C VAL A 57 3.62 -6.95 19.49
N THR A 58 4.18 -7.39 18.35
CA THR A 58 4.06 -8.77 17.87
C THR A 58 5.29 -9.63 18.20
N GLY A 59 6.44 -9.01 18.48
CA GLY A 59 7.71 -9.72 18.67
C GLY A 59 8.26 -10.36 17.38
N VAL A 60 7.66 -10.06 16.23
CA VAL A 60 8.08 -10.61 14.94
C VAL A 60 9.43 -10.02 14.53
N LYS A 61 10.26 -10.82 13.86
CA LYS A 61 11.41 -10.31 13.11
C LYS A 61 11.01 -10.24 11.65
N GLY A 62 11.36 -9.16 10.96
CA GLY A 62 11.01 -8.96 9.58
C GLY A 62 12.03 -8.11 8.83
N ARG A 63 11.76 -7.89 7.56
CA ARG A 63 12.50 -6.92 6.75
C ARG A 63 11.63 -5.73 6.45
N ILE A 64 12.25 -4.57 6.31
CA ILE A 64 11.60 -3.32 5.93
C ILE A 64 12.17 -2.90 4.59
N ALA A 65 11.31 -2.86 3.58
CA ALA A 65 11.59 -2.39 2.24
C ALA A 65 10.98 -1.00 2.03
N ILE A 66 11.75 -0.11 1.42
CA ILE A 66 11.30 1.24 1.01
C ILE A 66 11.50 1.35 -0.50
N ALA A 67 10.39 1.46 -1.24
CA ALA A 67 10.38 1.57 -2.69
C ALA A 67 10.08 3.01 -3.13
N PRO A 68 10.92 3.64 -3.96
CA PRO A 68 10.60 4.93 -4.56
C PRO A 68 9.35 4.84 -5.45
N HIS A 69 8.40 5.76 -5.26
CA HIS A 69 7.13 5.81 -5.99
C HIS A 69 6.80 7.20 -6.56
N GLY A 70 7.64 8.20 -6.30
CA GLY A 70 7.46 9.57 -6.83
C GLY A 70 7.38 9.65 -8.36
N LYS A 71 8.20 8.87 -9.07
CA LYS A 71 8.20 8.87 -10.55
C LYS A 71 6.92 8.29 -11.14
N ASP A 72 6.31 7.31 -10.50
CA ASP A 72 5.00 6.79 -10.89
C ASP A 72 3.96 7.90 -10.80
N LEU A 73 3.94 8.62 -9.67
CA LEU A 73 3.01 9.73 -9.46
C LEU A 73 3.26 10.88 -10.44
N GLU A 74 4.52 11.17 -10.78
CA GLU A 74 4.88 12.16 -11.79
C GLU A 74 4.31 11.80 -13.18
N GLU A 75 4.51 10.57 -13.63
CA GLU A 75 3.98 10.12 -14.92
C GLU A 75 2.44 10.07 -14.91
N ILE A 76 1.84 9.50 -13.87
CA ILE A 76 0.38 9.42 -13.70
C ILE A 76 -0.24 10.81 -13.71
N THR A 77 0.32 11.76 -12.96
CA THR A 77 -0.23 13.12 -12.87
C THR A 77 -0.06 13.93 -14.15
N ARG A 78 0.99 13.66 -14.92
CA ARG A 78 1.26 14.31 -16.20
C ARG A 78 0.38 13.78 -17.34
N LEU A 79 0.11 12.48 -17.37
CA LEU A 79 -0.43 11.80 -18.55
C LEU A 79 -1.85 11.27 -18.41
N CYS A 80 -2.27 10.97 -17.18
CA CYS A 80 -3.54 10.28 -16.94
C CYS A 80 -4.64 11.23 -16.46
N ARG A 81 -5.88 10.75 -16.50
CA ARG A 81 -7.04 11.48 -15.97
C ARG A 81 -7.00 11.54 -14.45
N ARG A 82 -7.22 12.73 -13.89
CA ARG A 82 -7.15 12.99 -12.44
C ARG A 82 -8.07 12.14 -11.57
N ASN A 83 -9.22 11.72 -12.08
CA ASN A 83 -10.14 10.83 -11.36
C ASN A 83 -9.65 9.37 -11.27
N MET A 84 -8.59 9.01 -12.01
CA MET A 84 -7.97 7.68 -12.04
C MET A 84 -6.65 7.58 -11.25
N TYR A 85 -6.09 8.69 -10.77
CA TYR A 85 -4.77 8.71 -10.13
C TYR A 85 -4.62 7.66 -9.03
N CYS A 86 -5.58 7.56 -8.10
CA CYS A 86 -5.49 6.61 -7.00
C CYS A 86 -5.55 5.14 -7.45
N LEU A 87 -6.28 4.83 -8.53
CA LEU A 87 -6.37 3.48 -9.08
C LEU A 87 -5.04 3.10 -9.75
N LEU A 88 -4.52 3.97 -10.62
CA LEU A 88 -3.24 3.76 -11.30
C LEU A 88 -2.07 3.68 -10.31
N CYS A 89 -2.07 4.56 -9.31
CA CYS A 89 -1.11 4.55 -8.21
C CYS A 89 -1.11 3.20 -7.49
N LYS A 90 -2.30 2.70 -7.07
CA LYS A 90 -2.42 1.42 -6.37
C LYS A 90 -2.01 0.24 -7.25
N ARG A 91 -2.39 0.25 -8.53
CA ARG A 91 -1.99 -0.78 -9.50
C ARG A 91 -0.47 -0.86 -9.64
N MET A 92 0.21 0.28 -9.71
CA MET A 92 1.68 0.34 -9.71
C MET A 92 2.29 -0.16 -8.39
N MET A 93 1.69 0.17 -7.24
CA MET A 93 2.10 -0.37 -5.95
C MET A 93 1.99 -1.90 -5.91
N TYR A 94 0.89 -2.47 -6.41
CA TYR A 94 0.73 -3.93 -6.45
C TYR A 94 1.76 -4.61 -7.35
N ARG A 95 2.01 -4.09 -8.56
CA ARG A 95 3.03 -4.66 -9.46
C ARG A 95 4.42 -4.68 -8.82
N LYS A 96 4.80 -3.58 -8.17
CA LYS A 96 6.08 -3.49 -7.44
C LYS A 96 6.12 -4.43 -6.23
N ALA A 97 5.02 -4.55 -5.50
CA ALA A 97 4.91 -5.46 -4.38
C ALA A 97 5.00 -6.92 -4.81
N GLU A 98 4.39 -7.30 -5.95
CA GLU A 98 4.50 -8.65 -6.53
C GLU A 98 5.94 -8.93 -6.96
N ARG A 99 6.61 -7.97 -7.60
CA ARG A 99 8.02 -8.12 -7.96
C ARG A 99 8.91 -8.33 -6.74
N LEU A 100 8.73 -7.50 -5.70
CA LEU A 100 9.44 -7.65 -4.44
C LEU A 100 9.16 -9.02 -3.78
N ALA A 101 7.89 -9.44 -3.82
CA ALA A 101 7.45 -10.70 -3.24
C ALA A 101 8.15 -11.89 -3.92
N GLN A 102 8.21 -11.90 -5.26
CA GLN A 102 8.92 -12.92 -6.04
C GLN A 102 10.41 -12.96 -5.68
N ASP A 103 11.07 -11.81 -5.58
CA ASP A 103 12.50 -11.72 -5.25
C ASP A 103 12.80 -12.21 -3.81
N HIS A 104 11.80 -12.25 -2.92
CA HIS A 104 11.96 -12.59 -1.51
C HIS A 104 11.24 -13.88 -1.08
N GLY A 105 10.66 -14.62 -2.01
CA GLY A 105 9.92 -15.86 -1.75
C GLY A 105 8.66 -15.63 -0.92
N CYS A 106 7.96 -14.52 -1.12
CA CYS A 106 6.66 -14.26 -0.50
C CYS A 106 5.51 -14.82 -1.36
N ASP A 107 4.49 -15.36 -0.71
CA ASP A 107 3.35 -16.03 -1.34
C ASP A 107 2.14 -15.09 -1.57
N ALA A 108 2.13 -13.93 -0.90
CA ALA A 108 1.00 -13.01 -0.90
C ALA A 108 1.40 -11.55 -0.68
N ILE A 109 0.48 -10.65 -1.05
CA ILE A 109 0.50 -9.23 -0.67
C ILE A 109 -0.60 -9.01 0.37
N VAL A 110 -0.31 -8.29 1.46
CA VAL A 110 -1.29 -7.94 2.50
C VAL A 110 -1.53 -6.43 2.47
N THR A 111 -2.80 -6.02 2.48
CA THR A 111 -3.20 -4.60 2.48
C THR A 111 -4.18 -4.29 3.61
N GLY A 112 -4.20 -3.02 4.02
CA GLY A 112 -5.18 -2.47 4.96
C GLY A 112 -6.42 -1.89 4.30
N GLU A 113 -6.90 -2.47 3.20
CA GLU A 113 -8.10 -1.94 2.52
C GLU A 113 -9.39 -2.38 3.23
N ILE A 114 -10.33 -1.43 3.34
CA ILE A 114 -11.66 -1.62 3.91
C ILE A 114 -12.68 -1.37 2.80
N LEU A 115 -13.67 -2.24 2.64
CA LEU A 115 -14.65 -2.12 1.57
C LEU A 115 -15.58 -0.92 1.81
N GLY A 116 -15.62 0.02 0.86
CA GLY A 116 -16.50 1.19 0.90
C GLY A 116 -16.02 2.37 1.74
N GLU A 117 -14.90 2.25 2.46
CA GLU A 117 -14.35 3.34 3.29
C GLU A 117 -13.78 4.47 2.43
N GLN A 118 -13.09 4.14 1.34
CA GLN A 118 -12.61 5.10 0.36
C GLN A 118 -13.36 4.95 -0.96
N ALA A 119 -13.51 6.06 -1.70
CA ALA A 119 -14.12 6.06 -3.03
C ALA A 119 -13.41 5.11 -4.02
N SER A 120 -12.11 4.86 -3.82
CA SER A 120 -11.34 3.90 -4.62
C SER A 120 -11.52 2.44 -4.20
N GLN A 121 -12.13 2.14 -3.05
CA GLN A 121 -12.25 0.81 -2.44
C GLN A 121 -13.66 0.22 -2.60
N THR A 122 -14.21 0.26 -3.81
CA THR A 122 -15.45 -0.44 -4.13
C THR A 122 -15.15 -1.86 -4.61
N MET A 123 -16.11 -2.79 -4.52
CA MET A 123 -15.91 -4.17 -5.00
C MET A 123 -15.39 -4.22 -6.44
N ARG A 124 -15.94 -3.35 -7.31
CA ARG A 124 -15.52 -3.29 -8.71
C ARG A 124 -14.09 -2.81 -8.87
N ASN A 125 -13.70 -1.78 -8.13
CA ASN A 125 -12.33 -1.29 -8.17
C ASN A 125 -11.35 -2.28 -7.56
N LEU A 126 -11.74 -3.05 -6.54
CA LEU A 126 -10.89 -4.12 -6.00
C LEU A 126 -10.61 -5.21 -7.03
N VAL A 127 -11.61 -5.61 -7.83
CA VAL A 127 -11.43 -6.55 -8.95
C VAL A 127 -10.46 -5.95 -9.98
N VAL A 128 -10.71 -4.70 -10.39
CA VAL A 128 -9.84 -4.01 -11.35
C VAL A 128 -8.42 -3.91 -10.81
N ASP A 129 -8.20 -3.35 -9.62
CA ASP A 129 -6.86 -3.20 -9.04
C ASP A 129 -6.14 -4.54 -8.90
N SER A 130 -6.83 -5.60 -8.45
CA SER A 130 -6.22 -6.92 -8.24
C SER A 130 -5.80 -7.61 -9.54
N SER A 131 -6.42 -7.29 -10.69
CA SER A 131 -6.11 -7.91 -11.99
C SER A 131 -4.68 -7.69 -12.49
N VAL A 132 -3.92 -6.75 -11.90
CA VAL A 132 -2.55 -6.43 -12.33
C VAL A 132 -1.49 -7.40 -11.86
N VAL A 133 -1.82 -8.23 -10.88
CA VAL A 133 -0.93 -9.20 -10.26
C VAL A 133 -1.59 -10.57 -10.26
N LYS A 134 -0.78 -11.62 -10.30
CA LYS A 134 -1.24 -13.00 -10.16
C LYS A 134 -1.22 -13.44 -8.70
N MET A 135 -0.36 -12.80 -7.89
CA MET A 135 -0.22 -13.09 -6.48
C MET A 135 -1.49 -12.76 -5.68
N PRO A 136 -1.90 -13.62 -4.72
CA PRO A 136 -3.02 -13.32 -3.84
C PRO A 136 -2.84 -12.00 -3.07
N ILE A 137 -3.86 -11.14 -3.12
CA ILE A 137 -3.94 -9.95 -2.27
C ILE A 137 -4.91 -10.22 -1.12
N ILE A 138 -4.35 -10.35 0.09
CA ILE A 138 -5.07 -10.61 1.32
C ILE A 138 -5.42 -9.28 2.00
N ARG A 139 -6.69 -9.16 2.41
CA ARG A 139 -7.25 -7.93 3.01
C ARG A 139 -7.87 -8.25 4.37
N PRO A 140 -7.08 -8.37 5.44
CA PRO A 140 -7.55 -8.86 6.75
C PRO A 140 -8.70 -8.04 7.34
N ILE A 141 -8.81 -6.77 6.97
CA ILE A 141 -9.84 -5.84 7.48
C ILE A 141 -10.90 -5.45 6.45
N ILE A 142 -11.07 -6.23 5.37
CA ILE A 142 -11.97 -5.86 4.27
C ILE A 142 -13.42 -5.60 4.70
N GLY A 143 -13.92 -6.33 5.70
CA GLY A 143 -15.27 -6.22 6.23
C GLY A 143 -15.40 -5.43 7.54
N TYR A 144 -14.32 -4.78 8.00
CA TYR A 144 -14.35 -4.00 9.24
C TYR A 144 -14.92 -2.61 8.98
N ASN A 145 -15.44 -1.97 10.02
CA ASN A 145 -15.74 -0.54 9.99
C ASN A 145 -14.64 0.29 10.67
N LYS A 146 -14.72 1.61 10.55
CA LYS A 146 -13.69 2.51 11.06
C LYS A 146 -13.49 2.41 12.57
N LEU A 147 -14.56 2.29 13.35
CA LEU A 147 -14.50 2.22 14.81
C LEU A 147 -13.82 0.94 15.28
N GLU A 148 -14.07 -0.19 14.62
CA GLU A 148 -13.40 -1.45 14.92
C GLU A 148 -11.90 -1.37 14.65
N VAL A 149 -11.51 -0.81 13.50
CA VAL A 149 -10.10 -0.62 13.14
C VAL A 149 -9.42 0.35 14.12
N GLU A 150 -10.07 1.44 14.50
CA GLU A 150 -9.54 2.37 15.50
C GLU A 150 -9.36 1.72 16.88
N ALA A 151 -10.32 0.91 17.32
CA ALA A 151 -10.21 0.20 18.59
C ALA A 151 -8.98 -0.71 18.63
N ILE A 152 -8.72 -1.44 17.53
CA ILE A 152 -7.51 -2.27 17.41
C ILE A 152 -6.27 -1.39 17.36
N ALA A 153 -6.25 -0.33 16.56
CA ALA A 153 -5.13 0.59 16.44
C ALA A 153 -4.74 1.23 17.80
N ARG A 154 -5.72 1.55 18.64
CA ARG A 154 -5.51 2.04 20.01
C ARG A 154 -4.90 0.94 20.88
N ARG A 155 -5.46 -0.26 20.84
CA ARG A 155 -4.95 -1.42 21.58
C ARG A 155 -3.50 -1.75 21.25
N ILE A 156 -3.11 -1.67 19.97
CA ILE A 156 -1.74 -1.95 19.52
C ILE A 156 -0.83 -0.70 19.57
N GLY A 157 -1.36 0.47 19.94
CA GLY A 157 -0.61 1.71 20.09
C GLY A 157 -0.16 2.37 18.78
N THR A 158 -0.77 2.04 17.65
CA THR A 158 -0.49 2.68 16.34
C THR A 158 -1.40 3.87 16.06
N PHE A 159 -2.51 3.99 16.79
CA PHE A 159 -3.47 5.07 16.60
C PHE A 159 -2.85 6.47 16.78
N THR A 160 -2.08 6.69 17.85
CA THR A 160 -1.46 8.01 18.10
C THR A 160 -0.43 8.40 17.04
N ILE A 161 0.34 7.44 16.52
CA ILE A 161 1.29 7.64 15.41
C ILE A 161 0.54 8.11 14.16
N SER A 162 -0.62 7.52 13.88
CA SER A 162 -1.45 7.88 12.73
C SER A 162 -2.08 9.28 12.82
N GLN A 163 -2.14 9.87 14.01
CA GLN A 163 -2.64 11.23 14.21
C GLN A 163 -1.56 12.31 14.05
N MET A 164 -0.28 11.93 14.01
CA MET A 164 0.81 12.88 13.76
C MET A 164 0.58 13.62 12.45
N ARG A 165 0.79 14.94 12.43
CA ARG A 165 0.62 15.75 11.22
C ARG A 165 1.56 15.24 10.13
N ALA A 166 1.01 14.97 8.95
CA ALA A 166 1.77 14.68 7.75
C ALA A 166 1.11 15.35 6.56
N LYS A 167 1.93 15.84 5.62
CA LYS A 167 1.43 16.43 4.39
C LYS A 167 0.68 15.36 3.58
N PRO A 168 -0.59 15.57 3.22
CA PRO A 168 -1.33 14.63 2.40
C PRO A 168 -0.70 14.52 1.01
N CYS A 169 -0.93 13.37 0.34
CA CYS A 169 -0.44 13.16 -1.01
C CYS A 169 -1.09 14.15 -1.99
N SER A 170 -0.28 14.99 -2.64
CA SER A 170 -0.79 15.98 -3.61
C SER A 170 -1.29 15.36 -4.92
N ALA A 171 -0.97 14.09 -5.20
CA ALA A 171 -1.46 13.33 -6.35
C ALA A 171 -2.80 12.61 -6.08
N SER A 172 -3.53 13.00 -5.04
CA SER A 172 -4.84 12.41 -4.75
C SER A 172 -5.85 12.71 -5.85
N ALA A 173 -6.67 11.71 -6.19
CA ALA A 173 -7.70 11.85 -7.21
C ALA A 173 -8.80 12.84 -6.75
N ILE A 174 -9.30 13.65 -7.69
CA ILE A 174 -10.51 14.47 -7.50
C ILE A 174 -11.67 13.74 -8.16
N LYS A 175 -12.80 13.59 -7.44
CA LYS A 175 -13.96 12.80 -7.89
C LYS A 175 -13.53 11.39 -8.32
N ALA A 176 -12.84 10.70 -7.40
CA ALA A 176 -12.30 9.37 -7.65
C ALA A 176 -13.35 8.44 -8.25
N ARG A 177 -12.96 7.71 -9.29
CA ARG A 177 -13.86 6.74 -9.93
C ARG A 177 -14.21 5.63 -8.95
N THR A 178 -15.50 5.50 -8.66
CA THR A 178 -16.05 4.46 -7.78
C THR A 178 -16.46 3.20 -8.55
N ARG A 179 -16.59 3.29 -9.88
CA ARG A 179 -17.00 2.19 -10.75
C ARG A 179 -16.14 2.18 -12.01
N SER A 180 -14.91 1.73 -11.88
CA SER A 180 -14.01 1.61 -13.02
C SER A 180 -14.30 0.34 -13.83
N ASN A 181 -14.05 0.41 -15.13
CA ASN A 181 -13.97 -0.77 -15.98
C ASN A 181 -12.49 -1.00 -16.36
N GLU A 182 -12.14 -2.25 -16.65
CA GLU A 182 -10.76 -2.64 -16.86
C GLU A 182 -10.17 -2.03 -18.14
N GLU A 183 -10.97 -1.89 -19.20
CA GLU A 183 -10.55 -1.31 -20.47
C GLU A 183 -10.16 0.17 -20.34
N GLU A 184 -10.95 0.98 -19.64
CA GLU A 184 -10.67 2.39 -19.37
C GLU A 184 -9.37 2.54 -18.56
N VAL A 185 -9.17 1.67 -17.55
CA VAL A 185 -7.96 1.70 -16.73
C VAL A 185 -6.74 1.28 -17.55
N ARG A 186 -6.84 0.22 -18.37
CA ARG A 186 -5.76 -0.19 -19.29
C ARG A 186 -5.42 0.90 -20.30
N GLY A 187 -6.41 1.62 -20.81
CA GLY A 187 -6.21 2.75 -21.72
C GLY A 187 -5.47 3.93 -21.07
N GLU A 188 -5.69 4.18 -19.77
CA GLU A 188 -4.91 5.16 -19.02
C GLU A 188 -3.51 4.65 -18.66
N GLU A 189 -3.36 3.36 -18.32
CA GLU A 189 -2.06 2.71 -18.07
C GLU A 189 -1.17 2.69 -19.30
N ALA A 190 -1.73 2.51 -20.50
CA ALA A 190 -0.97 2.50 -21.75
C ALA A 190 -0.28 3.83 -22.07
N LYS A 191 -0.63 4.91 -21.35
CA LYS A 191 0.03 6.22 -21.50
C LYS A 191 1.36 6.30 -20.76
N ILE A 192 1.54 5.47 -19.73
CA ILE A 192 2.77 5.42 -18.93
C ILE A 192 3.60 4.19 -19.33
N ASP A 193 4.80 4.05 -18.76
CA ASP A 193 5.65 2.85 -18.91
C ASP A 193 5.72 2.07 -17.60
N PRO A 194 4.77 1.15 -17.32
CA PRO A 194 4.74 0.41 -16.06
C PRO A 194 6.01 -0.40 -15.81
N GLU A 195 6.53 -1.09 -16.84
CA GLU A 195 7.68 -1.98 -16.68
C GLU A 195 8.95 -1.18 -16.37
N GLY A 196 9.21 -0.10 -17.12
CA GLY A 196 10.35 0.77 -16.80
C GLY A 196 10.22 1.44 -15.43
N LEU A 197 9.01 1.82 -15.00
CA LEU A 197 8.77 2.36 -13.66
C LEU A 197 9.02 1.34 -12.55
N ILE A 198 8.64 0.07 -12.76
CA ILE A 198 8.93 -1.03 -11.84
C ILE A 198 10.44 -1.24 -11.74
N GLN A 199 11.12 -1.40 -12.88
CA GLN A 199 12.58 -1.63 -12.92
C GLN A 199 13.36 -0.52 -12.21
N ARG A 200 13.04 0.74 -12.48
CA ARG A 200 13.65 1.90 -11.81
C ARG A 200 13.47 1.83 -10.29
N SER A 201 12.25 1.58 -9.84
CA SER A 201 11.92 1.50 -8.41
C SER A 201 12.62 0.34 -7.71
N MET A 202 12.70 -0.83 -8.36
CA MET A 202 13.37 -2.00 -7.81
C MET A 202 14.89 -1.82 -7.72
N LYS A 203 15.51 -1.10 -8.68
CA LYS A 203 16.94 -0.78 -8.64
C LYS A 203 17.32 0.09 -7.44
N ASP A 204 16.45 1.05 -7.10
CA ASP A 204 16.67 2.01 -6.00
C ASP A 204 15.99 1.57 -4.69
N LEU A 205 15.51 0.32 -4.63
CA LEU A 205 14.88 -0.26 -3.46
C LEU A 205 15.87 -0.34 -2.29
N LYS A 206 15.44 0.09 -1.12
CA LYS A 206 16.22 -0.03 0.12
C LYS A 206 15.60 -1.08 1.02
N VAL A 207 16.38 -2.08 1.46
CA VAL A 207 15.92 -3.15 2.34
C VAL A 207 16.78 -3.20 3.60
N TYR A 208 16.13 -3.26 4.76
CA TYR A 208 16.77 -3.30 6.07
C TYR A 208 16.18 -4.44 6.91
N ASN A 209 16.97 -4.98 7.84
CA ASN A 209 16.45 -5.90 8.85
C ASN A 209 15.87 -5.09 10.02
N SER A 210 14.72 -5.54 10.55
CA SER A 210 14.09 -4.94 11.74
C SER A 210 14.77 -5.34 13.04
#